data_AF-A0A0F3M511-F1
#
_entry.id   AF-A0A0F3M511-F1
#
_cell.length_a   1.000
_cell.length_b   1.000
_cell.length_c   1.000
_cell.angle_alpha   90.00
_cell.angle_beta   90.00
_cell.angle_gamma   90.00
#
_symmetry.space_group_name_H-M   'P 1'
#
loop_
_entity.id
_entity.type
_entity.pdbx_description
1 polymer ?
#
loop_
_entity_poly.entity_id
_entity_poly.type
_entity_poly.pdbx_seq_one_letter_code
_entity_poly.pdbx_strand_id
1 'polypeptide(L)' 'MQHIHNKGYVLSMYSEAIESCNLAIKYNPNCAEAYYRRGMILEKLGKHQEAVENLDIAIKYKPNFAEKLS' A
#
# COMPACT_ATOMS: atom_id res chain seq x y z
N MET A 1 13.24 17.40 -19.69
CA MET A 1 13.38 17.63 -18.22
C MET A 1 12.08 17.47 -17.43
N GLN A 2 10.88 17.52 -18.03
CA GLN A 2 9.60 17.34 -17.30
C GLN A 2 9.38 15.93 -16.70
N HIS A 3 9.99 14.89 -17.27
CA HIS A 3 9.82 13.51 -16.76
C HIS A 3 10.49 13.24 -15.40
N ILE A 4 11.60 13.92 -15.08
CA ILE A 4 12.33 13.68 -13.82
C ILE A 4 11.63 14.38 -12.64
N HIS A 5 11.09 15.57 -12.88
CA HIS A 5 10.35 16.33 -11.86
C HIS A 5 9.08 15.60 -11.41
N ASN A 6 8.35 15.01 -12.35
CA ASN A 6 7.17 14.21 -12.04
C ASN A 6 7.51 12.90 -11.32
N LYS A 7 8.61 12.22 -11.72
CA LYS A 7 9.01 10.97 -11.06
C LYS A 7 9.43 11.19 -9.60
N GLY A 8 10.18 12.25 -9.32
CA GLY A 8 10.57 12.60 -7.94
C GLY A 8 9.37 12.96 -7.06
N TYR A 9 8.44 13.76 -7.58
CA TYR A 9 7.21 14.12 -6.87
C TYR A 9 6.33 12.91 -6.55
N VAL A 10 6.12 12.02 -7.53
CA VAL A 10 5.35 10.79 -7.36
C VAL A 10 5.98 9.85 -6.31
N LEU A 11 7.32 9.76 -6.28
CA LEU A 11 8.02 8.99 -5.25
C LEU A 11 7.85 9.58 -3.84
N SER A 12 7.83 10.92 -3.72
CA SER A 12 7.54 11.59 -2.44
C SER A 12 6.14 11.23 -1.94
N MET A 13 5.13 11.33 -2.81
CA MET A 13 3.75 10.99 -2.48
C MET A 13 3.60 9.54 -2.04
N TYR A 14 4.27 8.59 -2.72
CA TYR A 14 4.23 7.18 -2.33
C TYR A 14 4.91 6.93 -0.99
N SER A 15 5.99 7.65 -0.69
CA SER A 15 6.69 7.55 0.59
C SER A 15 5.81 8.05 1.75
N GLU A 16 5.19 9.21 1.60
CA GLU A 16 4.25 9.76 2.59
C GLU A 16 3.02 8.86 2.79
N ALA A 17 2.53 8.26 1.72
CA ALA A 17 1.40 7.34 1.78
C ALA A 17 1.76 6.02 2.49
N ILE A 18 2.98 5.49 2.29
CA ILE A 18 3.49 4.34 3.03
C ILE A 18 3.60 4.66 4.52
N GLU A 19 4.14 5.82 4.88
CA GLU A 19 4.26 6.25 6.28
C GLU A 19 2.89 6.39 6.96
N SER A 20 1.92 6.95 6.25
CA SER A 20 0.54 7.03 6.74
C SER A 20 -0.07 5.65 7.00
N CYS A 21 0.19 4.68 6.10
CA CYS A 21 -0.24 3.29 6.29
C CYS A 21 0.47 2.64 7.48
N ASN A 22 1.78 2.86 7.64
CA ASN A 22 2.58 2.34 8.75
C ASN A 22 2.06 2.87 10.09
N LEU A 23 1.71 4.16 10.15
CA LEU A 23 1.13 4.77 11.34
C LEU A 23 -0.24 4.18 11.68
N ALA A 24 -1.10 3.99 10.67
CA ALA A 24 -2.40 3.36 10.85
C ALA A 24 -2.27 1.91 11.37
N ILE A 25 -1.32 1.14 10.84
CA ILE A 25 -0.99 -0.22 11.31
C ILE A 25 -0.46 -0.20 12.75
N LYS A 26 0.38 0.79 13.10
CA LYS A 26 0.91 0.94 14.46
C LYS A 26 -0.19 1.18 15.50
N TYR A 27 -1.19 2.00 15.17
CA TYR A 27 -2.32 2.28 16.07
C TYR A 27 -3.40 1.19 16.03
N ASN A 28 -3.59 0.53 14.88
CA ASN A 28 -4.52 -0.56 14.70
C ASN A 28 -3.90 -1.66 13.82
N PRO A 29 -3.26 -2.67 14.44
CA PRO A 29 -2.62 -3.78 13.72
C PRO A 29 -3.60 -4.66 12.92
N ASN A 30 -4.91 -4.51 13.14
CA ASN A 30 -5.96 -5.25 12.43
C ASN A 30 -6.61 -4.40 11.32
N CYS A 31 -6.05 -3.21 11.01
CA CYS A 31 -6.59 -2.31 10.00
C CYS A 31 -6.33 -2.86 8.58
N ALA A 32 -7.23 -3.72 8.12
CA ALA A 32 -7.17 -4.32 6.79
C ALA A 32 -7.04 -3.29 5.65
N GLU A 33 -7.67 -2.12 5.78
CA GLU A 33 -7.58 -1.07 4.78
C GLU A 33 -6.17 -0.44 4.68
N ALA A 34 -5.45 -0.33 5.80
CA ALA A 34 -4.08 0.17 5.79
C ALA A 34 -3.14 -0.80 5.07
N TYR A 35 -3.28 -2.10 5.31
CA TYR A 35 -2.53 -3.13 4.58
C TYR A 35 -2.88 -3.13 3.09
N TYR A 36 -4.17 -3.06 2.74
CA TYR A 36 -4.61 -2.99 1.34
C TYR A 36 -4.00 -1.80 0.60
N ARG A 37 -4.10 -0.60 1.19
CA ARG A 37 -3.53 0.63 0.61
C ARG A 37 -2.02 0.55 0.48
N ARG A 38 -1.32 0.02 1.49
CA ARG A 38 0.14 -0.17 1.43
C ARG A 38 0.52 -1.13 0.31
N GLY A 39 -0.21 -2.24 0.16
CA GLY A 39 -0.03 -3.20 -0.93
C GLY A 39 -0.17 -2.57 -2.32
N MET A 40 -1.22 -1.76 -2.53
CA MET A 40 -1.40 -1.04 -3.81
C MET A 40 -0.28 -0.06 -4.11
N ILE A 41 0.25 0.65 -3.10
CA ILE A 41 1.36 1.59 -3.30
C ILE A 41 2.64 0.83 -3.66
N LEU A 42 2.91 -0.30 -3.00
CA LEU A 42 4.05 -1.16 -3.27
C LEU A 42 4.01 -1.75 -4.68
N GLU A 43 2.83 -2.13 -5.16
CA GLU A 43 2.62 -2.58 -6.54
C GLU A 43 3.02 -1.49 -7.54
N LYS A 44 2.55 -0.25 -7.34
CA LYS A 44 2.92 0.90 -8.19
C LYS A 44 4.41 1.26 -8.17
N LEU A 45 5.12 0.86 -7.11
CA LEU A 45 6.56 1.00 -6.97
C LEU A 45 7.35 -0.19 -7.56
N GLY A 46 6.67 -1.22 -8.08
CA GLY A 46 7.28 -2.44 -8.62
C GLY A 46 7.70 -3.45 -7.54
N LYS A 47 7.31 -3.24 -6.28
CA LYS A 47 7.61 -4.12 -5.14
C LYS A 47 6.53 -5.19 -5.00
N HIS A 48 6.40 -6.03 -6.02
CA HIS A 48 5.29 -6.97 -6.14
C HIS A 48 5.20 -7.99 -5.00
N GLN A 49 6.34 -8.50 -4.50
CA GLN A 49 6.35 -9.45 -3.39
C GLN A 49 5.82 -8.84 -2.10
N GLU A 50 6.32 -7.65 -1.73
CA GLU A 50 5.83 -6.90 -0.56
C GLU A 50 4.35 -6.52 -0.72
N ALA A 51 3.90 -6.23 -1.95
CA ALA A 51 2.52 -5.92 -2.25
C ALA A 51 1.60 -7.12 -1.96
N VAL A 52 1.93 -8.32 -2.45
CA VAL A 52 1.17 -9.55 -2.20
C VAL A 52 1.05 -9.84 -0.72
N GLU A 53 2.16 -9.78 0.03
CA GLU A 53 2.15 -10.00 1.48
C GLU A 53 1.19 -9.05 2.21
N ASN A 54 1.15 -7.78 1.80
CA ASN A 54 0.23 -6.80 2.38
C ASN A 54 -1.23 -7.07 1.99
N LEU A 55 -1.49 -7.48 0.76
CA LEU A 55 -2.84 -7.84 0.32
C LEU A 55 -3.35 -9.10 1.03
N ASP A 56 -2.49 -10.10 1.23
CA ASP A 56 -2.83 -11.31 2.00
C ASP A 56 -3.20 -10.98 3.44
N ILE A 57 -2.45 -10.09 4.09
CA ILE A 57 -2.78 -9.61 5.44
C ILE A 57 -4.11 -8.85 5.43
N ALA A 58 -4.37 -8.02 4.42
CA ALA A 58 -5.64 -7.31 4.30
C ALA A 58 -6.83 -8.27 4.18
N ILE A 59 -6.71 -9.30 3.34
CA ILE A 59 -7.72 -10.36 3.19
C ILE A 59 -7.91 -11.14 4.50
N LYS A 60 -6.81 -11.46 5.20
CA LYS A 60 -6.87 -12.15 6.50
C LYS A 60 -7.71 -11.39 7.52
N TYR A 61 -7.57 -10.06 7.60
CA TYR A 61 -8.33 -9.25 8.54
C TYR A 61 -9.72 -8.87 8.04
N LYS A 62 -9.93 -8.79 6.73
CA LYS A 62 -11.21 -8.46 6.11
C LYS A 62 -11.36 -9.22 4.78
N PRO A 63 -11.91 -10.45 4.79
CA PRO A 63 -11.99 -11.33 3.61
C PRO A 63 -12.71 -10.73 2.41
N ASN A 64 -13.61 -9.79 2.64
CA ASN A 64 -14.32 -9.00 1.63
C ASN A 64 -13.41 -8.10 0.78
N PHE A 65 -12.11 -7.96 1.10
CA PHE A 65 -11.14 -7.40 0.16
C PHE A 65 -10.79 -8.37 -0.98
N ALA A 66 -10.94 -9.69 -0.80
CA ALA A 66 -10.73 -10.66 -1.87
C ALA A 66 -11.70 -10.44 -3.04
N GLU A 67 -12.97 -10.12 -2.76
CA GLU A 67 -13.97 -9.78 -3.79
C GLU A 67 -13.64 -8.50 -4.57
N LYS A 68 -12.82 -7.60 -4.00
CA LYS A 68 -12.36 -6.38 -4.70
C LYS A 68 -11.14 -6.62 -5.60
N LEU A 69 -10.45 -7.75 -5.43
CA LEU A 69 -9.23 -8.09 -6.13
C LEU A 69 -9.46 -9.07 -7.29
N SER A 70 -10.63 -9.74 -7.33
CA SER A 70 -11.12 -10.58 -8.42
C SER A 70 -11.75 -9.76 -9.55
#